data_AF-A0A3G1KQ63-F1
#
_entry.id   AF-A0A3G1KQ63-F1
#
_cell.length_a   1.000
_cell.length_b   1.000
_cell.length_c   1.000
_cell.angle_alpha   90.00
_cell.angle_beta   90.00
_cell.angle_gamma   90.00
#
_symmetry.space_group_name_H-M   'P 1'
#
loop_
_entity.id
_entity.type
_entity.pdbx_description
1 polymer ?
#
loop_
_entity_poly.entity_id
_entity_poly.type
_entity_poly.pdbx_seq_one_letter_code
_entity_poly.pdbx_strand_id
1 'polypeptide(L)'
;MSKRKKDTDVNEFWSMARSFLKVYLPNAREVSPNTVKAYKQALETLIKYLEGSGFTRDTITIGTLTPACIEGFMIWMSKEQNCRPRTCNLRLSAIKTFLRYCGHHVITNESISREVLGLPMKKVRKEKIEYMSNKAVGAILNTPDNRRAMGRRNKAMLSLLYDSAARVQELRG
;
A
#
# COMPACT_ATOMS: atom_id res chain seq x y z
N MET A 1 4.77 -34.29 18.57
CA MET A 1 3.90 -33.10 18.79
C MET A 1 4.30 -31.85 17.98
N SER A 2 5.49 -31.80 17.34
CA SER A 2 6.02 -30.58 16.69
C SER A 2 5.38 -30.21 15.33
N LYS A 3 4.94 -31.19 14.52
CA LYS A 3 4.44 -30.94 13.15
C LYS A 3 3.03 -30.33 13.11
N ARG A 4 2.08 -30.88 13.88
CA ARG A 4 0.67 -30.40 13.92
C ARG A 4 0.53 -28.95 14.38
N LYS A 5 1.33 -28.50 15.35
CA LYS A 5 1.24 -27.11 15.86
C LYS A 5 1.72 -26.10 14.80
N LYS A 6 2.76 -26.45 14.05
CA LYS A 6 3.31 -25.62 12.97
C LYS A 6 2.32 -25.49 11.80
N ASP A 7 1.62 -26.56 11.46
CA ASP A 7 0.59 -26.55 10.41
C ASP A 7 -0.62 -25.67 10.82
N THR A 8 -0.97 -25.62 12.10
CA THR A 8 -2.05 -24.73 12.60
C THR A 8 -1.67 -23.25 12.50
N ASP A 9 -0.46 -22.88 12.93
CA ASP A 9 0.00 -21.47 12.90
C ASP A 9 0.16 -20.93 11.46
N VAL A 10 0.54 -21.78 10.52
CA VAL A 10 0.65 -21.42 9.09
C VAL A 10 -0.74 -21.16 8.51
N ASN A 11 -1.70 -22.03 8.82
CA ASN A 11 -3.09 -21.82 8.41
C ASN A 11 -3.69 -20.55 9.06
N GLU A 12 -3.27 -20.20 10.27
CA GLU A 12 -3.69 -18.97 10.94
C GLU A 12 -3.30 -17.72 10.14
N PHE A 13 -2.05 -17.61 9.67
CA PHE A 13 -1.60 -16.45 8.89
C PHE A 13 -2.49 -16.22 7.66
N TRP A 14 -2.71 -17.26 6.86
CA TRP A 14 -3.50 -17.15 5.62
C TRP A 14 -4.97 -16.89 5.89
N SER A 15 -5.53 -17.50 6.95
CA SER A 15 -6.91 -17.25 7.38
C SER A 15 -7.10 -15.78 7.81
N MET A 16 -6.18 -15.26 8.62
CA MET A 16 -6.19 -13.87 9.06
C MET A 16 -6.00 -12.89 7.91
N ALA A 17 -5.08 -13.17 6.97
CA ALA A 17 -4.89 -12.35 5.78
C ALA A 17 -6.15 -12.29 4.91
N ARG A 18 -6.84 -13.44 4.72
CA ARG A 18 -8.10 -13.49 3.98
C ARG A 18 -9.19 -12.68 4.69
N SER A 19 -9.38 -12.90 5.99
CA SER A 19 -10.41 -12.19 6.77
C SER A 19 -10.14 -10.69 6.79
N PHE A 20 -8.88 -10.29 6.96
CA PHE A 20 -8.46 -8.89 6.93
C PHE A 20 -8.81 -8.20 5.60
N LEU A 21 -8.45 -8.81 4.47
CA LEU A 21 -8.64 -8.20 3.15
C LEU A 21 -10.09 -8.24 2.67
N LYS A 22 -10.84 -9.31 2.96
CA LYS A 22 -12.20 -9.51 2.42
C LYS A 22 -13.32 -9.08 3.35
N VAL A 23 -13.08 -9.06 4.67
CA VAL A 23 -14.12 -8.79 5.67
C VAL A 23 -13.81 -7.51 6.42
N TYR A 24 -12.65 -7.43 7.07
CA TYR A 24 -12.34 -6.29 7.95
C TYR A 24 -12.17 -4.98 7.19
N LEU A 25 -11.34 -4.95 6.13
CA LEU A 25 -11.11 -3.70 5.39
C LEU A 25 -12.40 -3.17 4.73
N PRO A 26 -13.21 -3.99 4.02
CA PRO A 26 -14.42 -3.49 3.39
C PRO A 26 -15.53 -3.15 4.39
N ASN A 27 -15.73 -3.96 5.43
CA ASN A 27 -16.92 -3.84 6.29
C ASN A 27 -16.66 -2.98 7.54
N ALA A 28 -15.51 -3.12 8.18
CA ALA A 28 -15.24 -2.44 9.45
C ALA A 28 -14.52 -1.10 9.28
N ARG A 29 -13.78 -0.93 8.18
CA ARG A 29 -13.10 0.34 7.86
C ARG A 29 -13.68 1.08 6.65
N GLU A 30 -14.65 0.49 5.94
CA GLU A 30 -15.33 1.08 4.78
C GLU A 30 -14.36 1.70 3.76
N VAL A 31 -13.18 1.09 3.59
CA VAL A 31 -12.16 1.67 2.71
C VAL A 31 -12.47 1.37 1.25
N SER A 32 -12.08 2.29 0.37
CA SER A 32 -12.28 2.13 -1.06
C SER A 32 -11.63 0.84 -1.60
N PRO A 33 -12.13 0.27 -2.72
CA PRO A 33 -11.51 -0.90 -3.37
C PRO A 33 -10.03 -0.67 -3.71
N ASN A 34 -9.66 0.56 -4.06
CA ASN A 34 -8.28 0.95 -4.33
C ASN A 34 -7.40 0.85 -3.08
N THR A 35 -7.95 1.18 -1.92
CA THR A 35 -7.28 1.01 -0.63
C THR A 35 -7.08 -0.47 -0.33
N VAL A 36 -8.11 -1.32 -0.47
CA VAL A 36 -7.98 -2.78 -0.28
C VAL A 36 -6.87 -3.35 -1.18
N LYS A 37 -6.83 -2.91 -2.45
CA LYS A 37 -5.79 -3.31 -3.41
C LYS A 37 -4.39 -2.91 -2.93
N ALA A 38 -4.22 -1.70 -2.40
CA ALA A 38 -2.93 -1.24 -1.87
C ALA A 38 -2.47 -2.08 -0.67
N TYR A 39 -3.39 -2.46 0.23
CA TYR A 39 -3.09 -3.34 1.36
C TYR A 39 -2.70 -4.75 0.88
N LYS A 40 -3.45 -5.32 -0.07
CA LYS A 40 -3.11 -6.61 -0.69
C LYS A 40 -1.71 -6.58 -1.30
N GLN A 41 -1.38 -5.55 -2.07
CA GLN A 41 -0.07 -5.39 -2.68
C GLN A 41 1.06 -5.29 -1.64
N ALA A 42 0.81 -4.63 -0.51
CA ALA A 42 1.79 -4.54 0.58
C ALA A 42 2.09 -5.93 1.17
N LEU A 43 1.05 -6.73 1.44
CA LEU A 43 1.20 -8.10 1.95
C LEU A 43 1.88 -9.03 0.92
N GLU A 44 1.51 -8.94 -0.35
CA GLU A 44 2.16 -9.71 -1.43
C GLU A 44 3.65 -9.36 -1.56
N THR A 45 4.01 -8.08 -1.38
CA THR A 45 5.42 -7.66 -1.40
C THR A 45 6.18 -8.22 -0.20
N LEU A 46 5.56 -8.21 0.99
CA LEU A 46 6.15 -8.80 2.19
C LEU A 46 6.40 -10.31 2.02
N ILE A 47 5.42 -11.04 1.46
CA ILE A 47 5.56 -12.47 1.18
C ILE A 47 6.72 -12.73 0.21
N LYS A 48 6.86 -11.93 -0.86
CA LYS A 48 8.00 -12.06 -1.78
C LYS A 48 9.35 -11.86 -1.10
N TYR A 49 9.43 -10.92 -0.16
CA TYR A 49 10.65 -10.73 0.63
C TYR A 49 10.97 -11.92 1.53
N LEU A 50 9.94 -12.49 2.18
CA LEU A 50 10.09 -13.70 3.01
C LEU A 50 10.53 -14.90 2.16
N GLU A 51 9.92 -15.08 0.98
CA GLU A 51 10.31 -16.13 0.02
C GLU A 51 11.78 -15.99 -0.40
N GLY A 52 12.24 -14.75 -0.66
CA GLY A 52 13.66 -14.48 -0.95
C GLY A 52 14.61 -14.67 0.24
N SER A 53 14.08 -14.70 1.47
CA SER A 53 14.84 -14.93 2.70
C SER A 53 14.86 -16.41 3.14
N GLY A 54 14.30 -17.31 2.31
CA GLY A 54 14.29 -18.76 2.56
C GLY A 54 13.01 -19.31 3.21
N PHE A 55 11.98 -18.48 3.41
CA PHE A 55 10.68 -18.96 3.86
C PHE A 55 9.88 -19.53 2.68
N THR A 56 8.97 -20.46 2.97
CA THR A 56 7.98 -20.96 2.01
C THR A 56 6.59 -20.60 2.51
N ARG A 57 5.59 -20.70 1.64
CA ARG A 57 4.21 -20.40 2.03
C ARG A 57 3.70 -21.27 3.20
N ASP A 58 4.29 -22.44 3.35
CA ASP A 58 3.98 -23.39 4.42
C ASP A 58 4.78 -23.14 5.72
N THR A 59 5.65 -22.13 5.74
CA THR A 59 6.43 -21.77 6.95
C THR A 59 6.22 -20.33 7.40
N ILE A 60 5.55 -19.51 6.60
CA ILE A 60 5.17 -18.14 6.98
C ILE A 60 4.08 -18.21 8.05
N THR A 61 4.38 -17.63 9.21
CA THR A 61 3.45 -17.49 10.34
C THR A 61 3.47 -16.06 10.86
N ILE A 62 2.51 -15.65 11.68
CA ILE A 62 2.56 -14.32 12.33
C ILE A 62 3.81 -14.19 13.20
N GLY A 63 4.27 -15.29 13.82
CA GLY A 63 5.54 -15.40 14.55
C GLY A 63 6.78 -15.01 13.75
N THR A 64 6.76 -15.18 12.43
CA THR A 64 7.89 -14.79 11.55
C THR A 64 8.00 -13.28 11.38
N LEU A 65 6.93 -12.53 11.61
CA LEU A 65 6.84 -11.09 11.39
C LEU A 65 7.37 -10.27 12.57
N THR A 66 8.56 -10.63 13.05
CA THR A 66 9.24 -9.92 14.15
C THR A 66 9.66 -8.52 13.71
N PRO A 67 9.95 -7.60 14.66
CA PRO A 67 10.49 -6.28 14.33
C PRO A 67 11.72 -6.34 13.42
N ALA A 68 12.64 -7.27 13.69
CA ALA A 68 13.84 -7.48 12.88
C ALA A 68 13.51 -7.90 11.44
N CYS A 69 12.50 -8.77 11.25
CA CYS A 69 12.01 -9.14 9.92
C CYS A 69 11.47 -7.90 9.16
N ILE A 70 10.66 -7.08 9.83
CA ILE A 70 10.06 -5.89 9.21
C ILE A 70 11.12 -4.81 8.93
N GLU A 71 12.13 -4.65 9.78
CA GLU A 71 13.27 -3.78 9.51
C GLU A 71 14.08 -4.25 8.30
N GLY A 72 14.38 -5.56 8.22
CA GLY A 72 15.02 -6.18 7.06
C GLY A 72 14.22 -5.96 5.77
N PHE A 73 12.90 -6.14 5.83
CA PHE A 73 11.99 -5.84 4.72
C PHE A 73 12.07 -4.36 4.30
N MET A 74 12.10 -3.43 5.26
CA MET A 74 12.21 -1.99 4.98
C MET A 74 13.56 -1.61 4.35
N ILE A 75 14.64 -2.31 4.70
CA ILE A 75 15.96 -2.15 4.09
C ILE A 75 15.94 -2.69 2.66
N TRP A 76 15.44 -3.92 2.48
CA TRP A 76 15.31 -4.57 1.18
C TRP A 76 14.47 -3.74 0.20
N MET A 77 13.33 -3.19 0.64
CA MET A 77 12.54 -2.29 -0.20
C MET A 77 13.32 -1.03 -0.62
N SER A 78 14.17 -0.51 0.27
CA SER A 78 14.97 0.68 -0.02
C SER A 78 16.07 0.40 -1.03
N LYS A 79 16.79 -0.71 -0.85
CA LYS A 79 18.02 -1.01 -1.57
C LYS A 79 17.76 -1.79 -2.86
N GLU A 80 16.98 -2.87 -2.78
CA GLU A 80 16.77 -3.78 -3.90
C GLU A 80 15.61 -3.34 -4.79
N GLN A 81 14.51 -2.88 -4.19
CA GLN A 81 13.33 -2.43 -4.94
C GLN A 81 13.38 -0.93 -5.28
N ASN A 82 14.44 -0.24 -4.88
CA ASN A 82 14.65 1.21 -5.04
C ASN A 82 13.38 2.05 -4.71
N CYS A 83 12.61 1.59 -3.71
CA CYS A 83 11.34 2.19 -3.37
C CYS A 83 11.56 3.51 -2.63
N ARG A 84 10.88 4.57 -3.09
CA ARG A 84 10.88 5.86 -2.39
C ARG A 84 10.40 5.70 -0.93
N PRO A 85 10.90 6.53 0.02
CA PRO A 85 10.49 6.47 1.43
C PRO A 85 8.97 6.51 1.65
N ARG A 86 8.24 7.26 0.81
CA ARG A 86 6.77 7.32 0.84
C ARG A 86 6.12 5.97 0.55
N THR A 87 6.59 5.25 -0.46
CA THR A 87 6.11 3.91 -0.80
C THR A 87 6.44 2.90 0.30
N CYS A 88 7.65 2.98 0.87
CA CYS A 88 8.05 2.15 2.00
C CYS A 88 7.09 2.36 3.19
N ASN A 89 6.81 3.61 3.56
CA ASN A 89 5.94 3.93 4.69
C ASN A 89 4.47 3.54 4.45
N LEU A 90 3.98 3.65 3.21
CA LEU A 90 2.65 3.19 2.85
C LEU A 90 2.51 1.68 3.11
N ARG A 91 3.49 0.90 2.66
CA ARG A 91 3.53 -0.55 2.87
C ARG A 91 3.71 -0.92 4.34
N LEU A 92 4.59 -0.23 5.07
CA LEU A 92 4.76 -0.41 6.52
C LEU A 92 3.44 -0.14 7.28
N SER A 93 2.72 0.92 6.91
CA SER A 93 1.45 1.26 7.55
C SER A 93 0.38 0.19 7.31
N ALA A 94 0.35 -0.40 6.10
CA ALA A 94 -0.53 -1.53 5.80
C ALA A 94 -0.18 -2.75 6.65
N ILE A 95 1.11 -3.09 6.76
CA ILE A 95 1.60 -4.22 7.57
C ILE A 95 1.29 -4.01 9.07
N LYS A 96 1.56 -2.82 9.62
CA LYS A 96 1.20 -2.49 11.01
C LYS A 96 -0.29 -2.61 11.27
N THR A 97 -1.12 -2.19 10.31
CA THR A 97 -2.58 -2.32 10.44
C THR A 97 -3.01 -3.78 10.43
N PHE A 98 -2.39 -4.61 9.59
CA PHE A 98 -2.63 -6.05 9.56
C PHE A 98 -2.21 -6.73 10.86
N LEU A 99 -1.02 -6.45 11.38
CA LEU A 99 -0.54 -7.04 12.64
C LEU A 99 -1.39 -6.61 13.85
N ARG A 100 -1.82 -5.34 13.88
CA ARG A 100 -2.79 -4.87 14.87
C ARG A 100 -4.10 -5.65 14.79
N TYR A 101 -4.61 -5.89 13.58
CA TYR A 101 -5.79 -6.74 13.39
C TYR A 101 -5.54 -8.15 13.94
N CYS A 102 -4.39 -8.78 13.64
CA CYS A 102 -4.06 -10.10 14.16
C CYS A 102 -3.98 -10.15 15.70
N GLY A 103 -3.38 -9.13 16.34
CA GLY A 103 -3.29 -9.03 17.80
C GLY A 103 -4.66 -8.87 18.49
N HIS A 104 -5.57 -8.12 17.87
CA HIS A 104 -6.95 -7.99 18.37
C HIS A 104 -7.77 -9.28 18.24
N HIS A 105 -7.51 -10.09 17.21
CA HIS A 105 -8.25 -11.32 16.97
C HIS A 105 -7.66 -12.54 17.69
N VAL A 106 -6.35 -12.56 17.92
CA VAL A 106 -5.64 -13.67 18.54
C VAL A 106 -4.66 -13.11 19.57
N ILE A 107 -4.95 -13.35 20.85
CA ILE A 107 -4.20 -12.76 21.97
C ILE A 107 -2.71 -13.13 21.98
N THR A 108 -2.34 -14.31 21.46
CA THR A 108 -0.93 -14.74 21.37
C THR A 108 -0.12 -13.91 20.39
N ASN A 109 -0.77 -13.19 19.47
CA ASN A 109 -0.12 -12.29 18.51
C ASN A 109 -0.01 -10.84 19.01
N GLU A 110 -0.59 -10.50 20.16
CA GLU A 110 -0.62 -9.13 20.68
C GLU A 110 0.78 -8.61 21.01
N SER A 111 1.69 -9.45 21.51
CA SER A 111 3.09 -9.07 21.76
C SER A 111 3.78 -8.62 20.48
N ILE A 112 3.75 -9.47 19.44
CA ILE A 112 4.35 -9.19 18.13
C ILE A 112 3.74 -7.93 17.51
N SER A 113 2.42 -7.79 17.59
CA SER A 113 1.69 -6.62 17.14
C SER A 113 2.26 -5.33 17.75
N ARG A 114 2.37 -5.28 19.09
CA ARG A 114 2.89 -4.10 19.82
C ARG A 114 4.34 -3.78 19.47
N GLU A 115 5.19 -4.81 19.38
CA GLU A 115 6.59 -4.64 19.04
C GLU A 115 6.76 -4.00 17.65
N VAL A 116 6.05 -4.51 16.64
CA VAL A 116 6.14 -3.96 15.27
C VAL A 116 5.48 -2.59 15.15
N LEU A 117 4.40 -2.34 15.91
CA LEU A 117 3.75 -1.03 15.97
C LEU A 117 4.70 0.09 16.43
N GLY A 118 5.70 -0.23 17.27
CA GLY A 118 6.72 0.70 17.73
C GLY A 118 7.75 1.14 16.68
N LEU A 119 7.86 0.45 15.54
CA LEU A 119 8.90 0.75 14.55
C LEU A 119 8.77 2.16 13.94
N PRO A 120 9.85 2.96 13.85
CA PRO A 120 9.77 4.29 13.28
C PRO A 120 9.50 4.24 11.76
N MET A 121 8.72 5.20 11.26
CA MET A 121 8.57 5.40 9.82
C MET A 121 9.80 6.13 9.25
N LYS A 122 10.13 5.89 7.98
CA LYS A 122 11.22 6.62 7.31
C LYS A 122 10.84 8.09 7.18
N LYS A 123 11.78 9.00 7.49
CA LYS A 123 11.57 10.44 7.26
C LYS A 123 11.37 10.70 5.77
N VAL A 124 10.25 11.33 5.41
CA VAL A 124 9.97 11.75 4.04
C VAL A 124 10.15 13.27 3.99
N ARG A 125 11.14 13.74 3.22
CA ARG A 125 11.24 15.17 2.91
C ARG A 125 10.04 15.55 2.05
N LYS A 126 9.34 16.63 2.42
CA LYS A 126 8.33 17.23 1.54
C LYS A 126 9.08 17.86 0.37
N GLU A 127 9.05 17.21 -0.79
CA GLU A 127 9.51 17.83 -2.03
C GLU A 127 8.64 19.08 -2.28
N LYS A 128 9.27 20.19 -2.68
CA LYS A 128 8.52 21.35 -3.15
C LYS A 128 7.70 20.89 -4.36
N ILE A 129 6.40 21.19 -4.35
CA ILE A 129 5.57 20.97 -5.53
C ILE A 129 6.07 21.96 -6.57
N GLU A 130 6.78 21.46 -7.58
CA GLU A 130 7.12 22.26 -8.75
C GLU A 130 5.82 22.56 -9.49
N TYR A 131 5.48 23.85 -9.58
CA TYR A 131 4.36 24.30 -10.39
C TYR A 131 4.80 24.44 -11.84
N MET A 132 3.90 24.10 -12.77
CA MET A 132 4.13 24.39 -14.17
C MET A 132 4.07 25.90 -14.41
N SER A 133 4.95 26.43 -15.25
CA SER A 133 4.86 27.82 -15.67
C SER A 133 3.60 28.04 -16.53
N ASN A 134 3.05 29.26 -16.50
CA ASN A 134 1.88 29.62 -17.32
C ASN A 134 2.09 29.34 -18.81
N LYS A 135 3.33 29.46 -19.30
CA LYS A 135 3.68 29.10 -20.69
C LYS A 135 3.53 27.60 -20.95
N ALA A 136 4.01 26.76 -20.04
CA ALA A 136 3.90 25.32 -20.18
C ALA A 136 2.44 24.84 -20.07
N VAL A 137 1.65 25.44 -19.16
CA VAL A 137 0.21 25.20 -19.06
C VAL A 137 -0.50 25.60 -20.36
N GLY A 138 -0.20 26.80 -20.89
CA GLY A 138 -0.78 27.28 -22.15
C GLY A 138 -0.45 26.39 -23.34
N ALA A 139 0.74 25.79 -23.39
CA ALA A 139 1.11 24.83 -24.42
C ALA A 139 0.25 23.54 -24.35
N ILE A 140 0.03 23.02 -23.13
CA ILE A 140 -0.82 21.84 -22.91
C ILE A 140 -2.27 22.14 -23.33
N LEU A 141 -2.83 23.27 -22.90
CA LEU A 141 -4.21 23.66 -23.21
C LEU A 141 -4.46 23.85 -24.72
N ASN A 142 -3.40 24.14 -25.49
CA ASN A 142 -3.48 24.32 -26.94
C ASN A 142 -3.03 23.11 -27.76
N THR A 143 -2.62 22.01 -27.12
CA THR A 143 -2.24 20.77 -27.80
C THR A 143 -3.40 20.10 -28.59
N PRO A 144 -4.67 20.11 -28.12
CA PRO A 144 -5.76 19.43 -28.84
C PRO A 144 -6.13 20.10 -30.18
N ASP A 145 -6.33 19.29 -31.23
CA ASP A 145 -6.75 19.75 -32.54
C ASP A 145 -8.25 20.16 -32.57
N ASN A 146 -8.50 21.47 -32.55
CA ASN A 146 -9.86 22.02 -32.52
C ASN A 146 -10.68 21.76 -33.80
N ARG A 147 -10.04 21.30 -34.88
CA ARG A 147 -10.74 20.92 -36.12
C ARG A 147 -11.53 19.62 -35.93
N ARG A 148 -11.10 18.73 -35.04
CA ARG A 148 -11.77 17.46 -34.72
C ARG A 148 -12.70 17.61 -33.52
N ALA A 149 -13.85 16.95 -33.55
CA ALA A 149 -14.78 16.93 -32.41
C ALA A 149 -14.12 16.45 -31.11
N MET A 150 -13.27 15.42 -31.19
CA MET A 150 -12.48 14.90 -30.06
C MET A 150 -11.50 15.93 -29.50
N GLY A 151 -10.88 16.77 -30.35
CA GLY A 151 -9.95 17.78 -29.88
C GLY A 151 -10.64 18.93 -29.15
N ARG A 152 -11.81 19.38 -29.64
CA ARG A 152 -12.64 20.35 -28.91
C ARG A 152 -13.08 19.83 -27.55
N ARG A 153 -13.51 18.57 -27.46
CA ARG A 153 -13.86 17.91 -26.19
C ARG A 153 -12.66 17.89 -25.24
N ASN A 154 -11.51 17.42 -25.71
CA ASN A 154 -10.30 17.32 -24.87
C ASN A 154 -9.84 18.71 -24.40
N LYS A 155 -9.95 19.74 -25.24
CA LYS A 155 -9.64 21.13 -24.84
C LYS A 155 -10.58 21.63 -23.74
N ALA A 156 -11.88 21.43 -23.89
CA ALA A 156 -12.86 21.80 -22.87
C ALA A 156 -12.60 21.07 -21.53
N MET A 157 -12.29 19.77 -21.58
CA MET A 157 -11.95 18.99 -20.38
C MET A 157 -10.68 19.51 -19.69
N LEU A 158 -9.62 19.83 -20.45
CA LEU A 158 -8.37 20.37 -19.89
C LEU A 158 -8.55 21.76 -19.29
N SER A 159 -9.31 22.64 -19.96
CA SER A 159 -9.66 23.96 -19.42
C SER A 159 -10.47 23.85 -18.14
N LEU A 160 -11.49 22.98 -18.10
CA LEU A 160 -12.31 22.78 -16.90
C LEU A 160 -11.49 22.23 -15.73
N LEU A 161 -10.61 21.25 -15.96
CA LEU A 161 -9.71 20.72 -14.93
C LEU A 161 -8.75 21.78 -14.40
N TYR A 162 -8.24 22.66 -15.28
CA TYR A 162 -7.35 23.75 -14.89
C TYR A 162 -8.08 24.82 -14.07
N ASP A 163 -9.23 25.30 -14.53
CA ASP A 163 -9.97 26.39 -13.89
C ASP A 163 -10.58 25.98 -12.54
N SER A 164 -11.07 24.74 -12.44
CA SER A 164 -11.71 24.23 -11.21
C SER A 164 -10.74 23.60 -10.22
N ALA A 165 -9.49 23.34 -10.65
CA ALA A 165 -8.53 22.49 -9.94
C ALA A 165 -9.10 21.11 -9.53
N ALA A 166 -10.13 20.63 -10.24
CA ALA A 166 -10.80 19.36 -9.95
C ALA A 166 -9.89 18.16 -10.26
N ARG A 167 -10.13 17.06 -9.56
CA ARG A 167 -9.46 15.79 -9.85
C ARG A 167 -10.11 15.12 -11.06
N VAL A 168 -9.31 14.39 -11.85
CA VAL A 168 -9.79 13.65 -13.04
C VAL A 168 -10.96 12.70 -12.71
N GLN A 169 -10.99 12.14 -11.50
CA GLN A 169 -12.07 11.27 -11.04
C GLN A 169 -13.39 12.00 -10.80
N GLU A 170 -13.36 13.31 -10.49
CA GLU A 170 -14.54 14.16 -10.29
C GLU A 170 -15.15 14.54 -11.66
N LEU A 171 -14.31 14.69 -12.70
CA LEU A 171 -14.74 14.97 -14.08
C LEU A 171 -15.41 13.76 -14.76
N ARG A 172 -15.16 12.55 -14.25
CA ARG A 172 -15.69 11.28 -14.76
C ARG A 172 -16.91 10.77 -14.00
N GLY A 173 -17.30 11.48 -12.93
CA GLY A 173 -18.44 11.16 -12.08
C GLY A 173 -19.77 11.35 -12.79
#